data_AF-A0A5B0TZB5-F1
#
_entry.id   AF-A0A5B0TZB5-F1
#
_cell.length_a   1.000
_cell.length_b   1.000
_cell.length_c   1.000
_cell.angle_alpha   90.00
_cell.angle_beta   90.00
_cell.angle_gamma   90.00
#
_symmetry.space_group_name_H-M   'P 1'
#
loop_
_entity.id
_entity.type
_entity.pdbx_description
1 polymer ?
#
loop_
_entity_poly.entity_id
_entity_poly.type
_entity_poly.pdbx_seq_one_letter_code
_entity_poly.pdbx_strand_id
1 'polypeptide(L)'
;MNNQLCENYRKETFDTLKLISSKTEQLDYQNKVPIAHVSAELFCSWESCYQDVKNRDWYQSTFSKEEFEVLNRFDEIFEQVCSETEQDVPYITEFIQTKQWLTLSKAAKLALLELTAT
;
A
#
# COMPACT_ATOMS: atom_id res chain seq x y z
N MET A 1 13.42 -11.82 18.76
CA MET A 1 12.90 -11.27 17.51
C MET A 1 12.92 -12.38 16.46
N ASN A 2 11.84 -12.62 15.72
CA ASN A 2 11.92 -13.50 14.56
C ASN A 2 12.38 -12.67 13.36
N ASN A 3 13.69 -12.65 13.09
CA ASN A 3 14.28 -11.79 12.06
C ASN A 3 13.64 -12.01 10.68
N GLN A 4 13.28 -13.26 10.35
CA GLN A 4 12.61 -13.59 9.10
C GLN A 4 11.22 -12.94 8.99
N LEU A 5 10.48 -12.86 10.09
CA LEU A 5 9.16 -12.22 10.10
C LEU A 5 9.27 -10.72 9.83
N CYS A 6 10.22 -10.05 10.49
CA CYS A 6 10.50 -8.63 10.27
C CYS A 6 10.93 -8.35 8.82
N GLU A 7 11.86 -9.15 8.29
CA GLU A 7 12.32 -9.02 6.89
C GLU A 7 11.17 -9.23 5.90
N ASN A 8 10.33 -10.22 6.13
CA ASN A 8 9.17 -10.48 5.28
C ASN A 8 8.20 -9.30 5.29
N TYR A 9 7.79 -8.81 6.47
CA TYR A 9 6.86 -7.70 6.55
C TYR A 9 7.45 -6.41 5.97
N ARG A 10 8.74 -6.14 6.19
CA ARG A 10 9.41 -5.01 5.53
C ARG A 10 9.29 -5.10 4.03
N LYS A 11 9.62 -6.27 3.45
CA LYS A 11 9.51 -6.50 2.01
C LYS A 11 8.07 -6.31 1.54
N GLU A 12 7.09 -6.91 2.21
CA GLU A 12 5.68 -6.83 1.83
C GLU A 12 5.14 -5.38 1.89
N THR A 13 5.54 -4.57 2.88
CA THR A 13 5.20 -3.14 2.94
C THR A 13 5.73 -2.39 1.71
N PHE A 14 7.00 -2.61 1.35
CA PHE A 14 7.61 -1.96 0.18
C PHE A 14 6.99 -2.44 -1.14
N ASP A 15 6.74 -3.73 -1.28
CA ASP A 15 6.12 -4.30 -2.48
C ASP A 15 4.68 -3.82 -2.64
N THR A 16 3.93 -3.69 -1.54
CA THR A 16 2.58 -3.13 -1.54
C THR A 16 2.59 -1.68 -2.01
N LEU A 17 3.46 -0.83 -1.43
CA LEU A 17 3.60 0.56 -1.86
C LEU A 17 4.01 0.64 -3.34
N LYS A 18 4.91 -0.24 -3.79
CA LYS A 18 5.34 -0.30 -5.19
C LYS A 18 4.17 -0.61 -6.12
N LEU A 19 3.38 -1.63 -5.79
CA LEU A 19 2.19 -2.00 -6.54
C LEU A 19 1.18 -0.85 -6.58
N ILE A 20 0.87 -0.23 -5.44
CA ILE A 20 -0.06 0.92 -5.35
C ILE A 20 0.44 2.11 -6.20
N SER A 21 1.74 2.33 -6.27
CA SER A 21 2.34 3.44 -7.02
C SER A 21 2.40 3.24 -8.55
N SER A 22 2.12 2.02 -9.04
CA SER A 22 2.42 1.66 -10.44
C SER A 22 1.17 1.24 -11.22
N LYS A 23 0.65 2.17 -12.01
CA LYS A 23 -0.43 1.90 -12.98
C LYS A 23 -0.13 0.69 -13.87
N THR A 24 1.10 0.61 -14.38
CA THR A 24 1.52 -0.45 -15.29
C THR A 24 1.50 -1.81 -14.59
N GLU A 25 2.07 -1.91 -13.39
CA GLU A 25 2.09 -3.18 -12.64
C GLU A 25 0.68 -3.63 -12.26
N GLN A 26 -0.20 -2.70 -11.90
CA GLN A 26 -1.60 -2.99 -11.58
C GLN A 26 -2.37 -3.56 -12.79
N LEU A 27 -2.23 -2.93 -13.96
CA LEU A 27 -2.87 -3.40 -15.19
C LEU A 27 -2.29 -4.74 -15.65
N ASP A 28 -0.96 -4.89 -15.59
CA ASP A 28 -0.29 -6.14 -15.94
C ASP A 28 -0.70 -7.28 -15.01
N TYR A 29 -0.91 -7.00 -13.72
CA TYR A 29 -1.42 -7.98 -12.76
C TYR A 29 -2.82 -8.45 -13.14
N GLN A 30 -3.75 -7.51 -13.37
CA GLN A 30 -5.12 -7.84 -13.79
C GLN A 30 -5.15 -8.64 -15.08
N ASN A 31 -4.29 -8.31 -16.05
CA ASN A 31 -4.19 -9.03 -17.31
C ASN A 31 -3.70 -10.48 -17.13
N LYS A 32 -2.74 -10.71 -16.20
CA LYS A 32 -2.20 -12.04 -15.90
C LYS A 32 -3.18 -12.89 -15.08
N VAL A 33 -3.97 -12.26 -14.22
CA VAL A 33 -4.96 -12.92 -13.36
C VAL A 33 -6.33 -12.25 -13.54
N PRO A 34 -7.09 -12.57 -14.60
CA PRO A 34 -8.34 -11.87 -14.92
C PRO A 34 -9.43 -11.97 -13.84
N ILE A 35 -9.36 -12.99 -12.99
CA ILE A 35 -10.30 -13.19 -11.88
C ILE A 35 -9.96 -12.32 -10.64
N ALA A 36 -8.76 -11.76 -10.59
CA ALA A 36 -8.35 -10.89 -9.48
C ALA A 36 -9.18 -9.61 -9.52
N HIS A 37 -9.46 -9.05 -8.34
CA HIS A 37 -10.02 -7.72 -8.24
C HIS A 37 -8.92 -6.78 -7.77
N VAL A 38 -8.00 -6.44 -8.67
CA VAL A 38 -6.72 -5.78 -8.32
C VAL A 38 -6.93 -4.51 -7.50
N SER A 39 -7.93 -3.69 -7.81
CA SER A 39 -8.23 -2.50 -6.99
C SER A 39 -8.50 -2.84 -5.54
N ALA A 40 -9.26 -3.91 -5.26
CA ALA A 40 -9.57 -4.31 -3.89
C ALA A 40 -8.34 -4.88 -3.19
N GLU A 41 -7.50 -5.62 -3.92
CA GLU A 41 -6.24 -6.12 -3.39
C GLU A 41 -5.28 -5.00 -2.99
N LEU A 42 -5.30 -3.83 -3.64
CA LEU A 42 -4.49 -2.67 -3.20
C LEU A 42 -4.85 -2.24 -1.77
N PHE A 43 -6.15 -2.21 -1.45
CA PHE A 43 -6.63 -1.83 -0.13
C PHE A 43 -6.33 -2.93 0.90
N CYS A 44 -6.75 -4.17 0.62
CA CYS A 44 -6.55 -5.29 1.53
C CYS A 44 -5.07 -5.59 1.82
N SER A 45 -4.19 -5.39 0.84
CA SER A 45 -2.75 -5.60 1.03
C SER A 45 -2.16 -4.58 2.00
N TRP A 46 -2.57 -3.32 1.91
CA TRP A 46 -2.11 -2.28 2.85
C TRP A 46 -2.64 -2.53 4.26
N GLU A 47 -3.94 -2.84 4.39
CA GLU A 47 -4.54 -3.22 5.69
C GLU A 47 -3.74 -4.36 6.35
N SER A 48 -3.45 -5.41 5.58
CA SER A 48 -2.77 -6.61 6.07
C SER A 48 -1.29 -6.38 6.42
N CYS A 49 -0.55 -5.64 5.58
CA CYS A 49 0.89 -5.45 5.78
C CYS A 49 1.23 -4.30 6.73
N TYR A 50 0.29 -3.38 6.97
CA TYR A 50 0.51 -2.22 7.83
C TYR A 50 -0.53 -2.11 8.96
N GLN A 51 -1.80 -1.88 8.65
CA GLN A 51 -2.79 -1.48 9.67
C GLN A 51 -3.03 -2.54 10.75
N ASP A 52 -3.11 -3.81 10.36
CA ASP A 52 -3.33 -4.94 11.27
C ASP A 52 -2.14 -5.19 12.22
N VAL A 53 -0.96 -4.70 11.85
CA VAL A 53 0.32 -5.04 12.52
C VAL A 53 1.05 -3.82 13.09
N LYS A 54 0.68 -2.58 12.74
CA LYS A 54 1.41 -1.34 13.12
C LYS A 54 1.62 -1.15 14.62
N ASN A 55 0.75 -1.73 15.45
CA ASN A 55 0.83 -1.65 16.92
C ASN A 55 1.57 -2.85 17.57
N ARG A 56 2.13 -3.77 16.78
CA ARG A 56 2.90 -4.91 17.29
C ARG A 56 4.35 -4.50 17.53
N ASP A 57 4.90 -4.81 18.71
CA ASP A 57 6.29 -4.48 19.07
C ASP A 57 7.30 -4.95 18.02
N TRP A 58 7.15 -6.18 17.51
CA TRP A 58 8.03 -6.74 16.49
C TRP A 58 7.94 -5.99 15.15
N TYR A 59 6.77 -5.48 14.80
CA TYR A 59 6.58 -4.73 13.56
C TYR A 59 7.19 -3.33 13.70
N GLN A 60 6.95 -2.64 14.82
CA GLN A 60 7.56 -1.35 15.10
C GLN A 60 9.09 -1.41 15.13
N SER A 61 9.67 -2.53 15.59
CA SER A 61 11.12 -2.74 15.56
C SER A 61 11.71 -3.00 14.16
N THR A 62 10.87 -3.20 13.14
CA THR A 62 11.27 -3.46 11.75
C THR A 62 11.67 -2.18 11.01
N PHE A 63 11.17 -1.04 11.48
CA PHE A 63 11.33 0.25 10.82
C PHE A 63 11.99 1.25 11.77
N SER A 64 12.74 2.20 11.21
CA SER A 64 13.17 3.37 11.96
C SER A 64 11.97 4.23 12.35
N LYS A 65 12.18 5.17 13.27
CA LYS A 65 11.12 6.12 13.64
C LYS A 65 10.69 6.96 12.45
N GLU A 66 11.66 7.44 11.66
CA GLU A 66 11.46 8.24 10.46
C GLU A 66 10.70 7.47 9.39
N GLU A 67 11.06 6.20 9.15
CA GLU A 67 10.33 5.33 8.24
C GLU A 67 8.87 5.15 8.69
N PHE A 68 8.64 4.95 9.98
CA PHE A 68 7.30 4.81 10.53
C PHE A 68 6.46 6.08 10.40
N GLU A 69 7.09 7.26 10.53
CA GLU A 69 6.46 8.56 10.26
C GLU A 69 6.04 8.69 8.78
N VAL A 70 6.86 8.20 7.84
CA VAL A 70 6.50 8.15 6.41
C VAL A 70 5.30 7.23 6.19
N LEU A 71 5.32 6.02 6.77
CA LEU A 71 4.23 5.05 6.63
C LEU A 71 2.92 5.57 7.23
N ASN A 72 2.97 6.25 8.39
CA ASN A 72 1.80 6.88 9.00
C ASN A 72 1.20 7.96 8.09
N ARG A 73 2.02 8.83 7.48
CA ARG A 73 1.53 9.86 6.55
C ARG A 73 0.85 9.25 5.32
N PHE A 74 1.38 8.14 4.81
CA PHE A 74 0.71 7.41 3.74
C PHE A 74 -0.62 6.80 4.21
N ASP A 75 -0.65 6.22 5.40
CA ASP A 75 -1.86 5.63 6.01
C ASP A 75 -2.97 6.66 6.20
N GLU A 76 -2.65 7.90 6.60
CA GLU A 76 -3.64 8.98 6.71
C GLU A 76 -4.30 9.30 5.36
N ILE A 77 -3.52 9.32 4.28
CA ILE A 77 -4.04 9.52 2.91
C ILE A 77 -4.83 8.30 2.45
N PHE A 78 -4.36 7.10 2.79
CA PHE A 78 -5.06 5.85 2.50
C PHE A 78 -6.45 5.83 3.12
N GLU A 79 -6.56 6.16 4.41
CA GLU A 79 -7.83 6.24 5.14
C GLU A 79 -8.76 7.30 4.55
N GLN A 80 -8.21 8.45 4.15
CA GLN A 80 -8.99 9.46 3.44
C GLN A 80 -9.56 8.89 2.14
N VAL A 81 -8.73 8.23 1.32
CA VAL A 81 -9.19 7.61 0.07
C VAL A 81 -10.23 6.53 0.32
N CYS A 82 -10.08 5.72 1.37
CA CYS A 82 -11.09 4.73 1.77
C CYS A 82 -12.44 5.40 2.10
N SER A 83 -12.42 6.50 2.85
CA SER A 83 -13.64 7.24 3.19
C SER A 83 -14.33 7.90 1.98
N GLU A 84 -13.58 8.16 0.91
CA GLU A 84 -14.05 8.77 -0.33
C GLU A 84 -14.38 7.75 -1.42
N THR A 85 -14.11 6.46 -1.18
CA THR A 85 -14.39 5.37 -2.12
C THR A 85 -15.65 4.64 -1.68
N GLU A 86 -16.53 4.35 -2.63
CA GLU A 86 -17.76 3.59 -2.35
C GLU A 86 -17.42 2.17 -1.86
N GLN A 87 -18.35 1.51 -1.17
CA GLN A 87 -18.14 0.16 -0.61
C GLN A 87 -17.66 -0.85 -1.65
N ASP A 88 -18.12 -0.71 -2.90
CA ASP A 88 -17.68 -1.52 -4.02
C ASP A 88 -16.64 -0.73 -4.85
N VAL A 89 -15.36 -0.97 -4.56
CA VAL A 89 -14.27 -0.41 -5.37
C VAL A 89 -14.41 -0.94 -6.80
N PRO A 90 -14.35 -0.10 -7.84
CA PRO A 90 -14.48 -0.57 -9.21
C PRO A 90 -13.24 -1.36 -9.67
N TYR A 91 -13.38 -2.12 -10.76
CA TYR A 91 -12.26 -2.84 -11.38
C TYR A 91 -11.11 -1.88 -11.72
N ILE A 92 -9.89 -2.39 -11.76
CA ILE A 92 -8.71 -1.55 -11.89
C ILE A 92 -8.69 -0.72 -13.17
N THR A 93 -9.28 -1.22 -14.26
CA THR A 93 -9.42 -0.49 -15.54
C THR A 93 -10.25 0.79 -15.43
N GLU A 94 -11.16 0.85 -14.46
CA GLU A 94 -12.00 2.00 -14.15
C GLU A 94 -11.40 2.81 -12.99
N PHE A 95 -10.93 2.14 -11.93
CA PHE A 95 -10.36 2.80 -10.75
C PHE A 95 -9.19 3.72 -11.11
N ILE A 96 -8.31 3.34 -12.05
CA ILE A 96 -7.19 4.16 -12.54
C ILE A 96 -7.58 5.51 -13.18
N GLN A 97 -8.87 5.71 -13.45
CA GLN A 97 -9.41 6.94 -14.04
C GLN A 97 -9.94 7.90 -12.96
N THR A 98 -9.99 7.46 -11.70
CA THR A 98 -10.56 8.20 -10.57
C THR A 98 -9.53 9.15 -9.94
N LYS A 99 -10.03 10.14 -9.19
CA LYS A 99 -9.18 11.02 -8.37
C LYS A 99 -8.59 10.26 -7.17
N GLN A 100 -9.36 9.35 -6.60
CA GLN A 100 -8.99 8.47 -5.50
C GLN A 100 -7.73 7.67 -5.83
N TRP A 101 -7.72 7.01 -6.99
CA TRP A 101 -6.53 6.29 -7.47
C TRP A 101 -5.32 7.22 -7.65
N LEU A 102 -5.51 8.39 -8.26
CA LEU A 102 -4.41 9.34 -8.48
C LEU A 102 -3.80 9.80 -7.14
N THR A 103 -4.65 10.14 -6.18
CA THR A 103 -4.25 10.54 -4.82
C THR A 103 -3.46 9.41 -4.15
N LEU A 104 -4.03 8.21 -4.12
CA LEU A 104 -3.43 7.04 -3.48
C LEU A 104 -2.09 6.65 -4.12
N SER A 105 -2.06 6.54 -5.46
CA SER A 105 -0.87 6.15 -6.22
C SER A 105 0.27 7.18 -6.07
N LYS A 106 -0.07 8.47 -6.08
CA LYS A 106 0.91 9.54 -5.83
C LYS A 106 1.46 9.49 -4.41
N ALA A 107 0.60 9.27 -3.42
CA ALA A 107 1.02 9.15 -2.02
C ALA A 107 1.97 7.96 -1.82
N ALA A 108 1.63 6.79 -2.37
CA ALA A 108 2.50 5.60 -2.31
C ALA A 108 3.86 5.85 -2.96
N LYS A 109 3.86 6.53 -4.11
CA LYS A 109 5.10 6.91 -4.80
C LYS A 109 5.98 7.85 -3.97
N LEU A 110 5.39 8.83 -3.30
CA LEU A 110 6.12 9.75 -2.42
C LEU A 110 6.68 9.02 -1.20
N ALA A 111 5.88 8.16 -0.57
CA ALA A 111 6.31 7.33 0.55
C ALA A 111 7.53 6.47 0.17
N LEU A 112 7.52 5.82 -0.99
CA LEU A 112 8.67 5.04 -1.47
C LEU A 112 9.93 5.89 -1.65
N LEU A 113 9.81 7.08 -2.24
CA LEU A 113 10.95 7.96 -2.43
C LEU A 113 11.57 8.37 -1.09
N GLU A 114 10.74 8.74 -0.12
CA GLU A 114 11.19 9.09 1.23
C GLU A 114 11.83 7.89 1.96
N LEU A 115 11.19 6.72 1.92
CA LEU A 115 11.72 5.48 2.52
C LEU A 115 13.07 5.06 1.93
N THR A 116 13.32 5.30 0.64
CA THR A 116 14.62 5.00 0.01
C THR A 116 15.70 6.05 0.26
N ALA A 117 15.31 7.23 0.76
CA ALA A 117 16.22 8.33 1.09
C ALA A 117 16.62 8.35 2.58
N THR A 118 15.99 7.50 3.40
CA THR A 118 16.23 7.35 4.84
C THR A 118 17.29 6.27 5.09
#